data_AF-A0A8T7H8S8-F1
#
_entry.id   AF-A0A8T7H8S8-F1
#
_cell.length_a   1.000
_cell.length_b   1.000
_cell.length_c   1.000
_cell.angle_alpha   90.00
_cell.angle_beta   90.00
_cell.angle_gamma   90.00
#
_symmetry.space_group_name_H-M   'P 1'
#
loop_
_entity.id
_entity.type
_entity.pdbx_description
1 polymer ?
#
loop_
_entity_poly.entity_id
_entity_poly.type
_entity_poly.pdbx_seq_one_letter_code
_entity_poly.pdbx_strand_id
1 'polypeptide(L)'
;MRHSPKNLKYHELIGLKVRIVSHSDPTLVGLEGIIVDETRSTLLIDCGGRRKRVLKLYGIFEFTLPNGKRVSLDGSEILGRPEDRLKRVKDL
;
A
#
# COMPACT_ATOMS: atom_id res chain seq x y z
N MET A 1 -14.54 9.70 4.51
CA MET A 1 -13.98 9.08 5.74
C MET A 1 -12.48 9.34 5.78
N ARG A 2 -11.92 9.57 6.98
CA ARG A 2 -10.49 9.85 7.17
C ARG A 2 -9.70 8.52 7.17
N HIS A 3 -8.53 8.47 6.53
CA HIS A 3 -7.63 7.33 6.67
C HIS A 3 -7.29 7.14 8.16
N SER A 4 -7.47 5.92 8.64
CA SER A 4 -7.09 5.49 9.98
C SER A 4 -6.33 4.16 9.88
N PRO A 5 -5.52 3.81 10.89
CA PRO A 5 -4.85 2.52 10.92
C PRO A 5 -5.80 1.32 10.76
N LYS A 6 -7.04 1.43 11.28
CA LYS A 6 -8.01 0.33 11.27
C LYS A 6 -8.67 0.10 9.91
N ASN A 7 -8.81 1.14 9.08
CA ASN A 7 -9.56 1.08 7.83
C ASN A 7 -8.70 1.23 6.57
N LEU A 8 -7.39 1.48 6.71
CA LEU A 8 -6.50 1.74 5.57
C LEU A 8 -6.58 0.64 4.50
N LYS A 9 -6.67 -0.62 4.91
CA LYS A 9 -6.76 -1.77 3.99
C LYS A 9 -7.98 -1.77 3.06
N TYR A 10 -8.98 -0.94 3.34
CA TYR A 10 -10.19 -0.80 2.52
C TYR A 10 -10.25 0.49 1.70
N HIS A 11 -9.30 1.40 1.90
CA HIS A 11 -9.32 2.73 1.28
C HIS A 11 -8.27 2.88 0.18
N GLU A 12 -8.34 4.04 -0.48
CA GLU A 12 -7.36 4.49 -1.46
C GLU A 12 -5.93 4.45 -0.90
N LEU A 13 -5.00 3.91 -1.68
CA LEU A 13 -3.59 3.85 -1.34
C LEU A 13 -2.77 4.81 -2.22
N ILE A 14 -3.28 5.18 -3.39
CA ILE A 14 -2.65 6.16 -4.29
C ILE A 14 -2.46 7.50 -3.57
N GLY A 15 -1.30 8.11 -3.77
CA GLY A 15 -0.88 9.35 -3.12
C GLY A 15 -0.23 9.16 -1.74
N LEU A 16 -0.35 7.98 -1.12
CA LEU A 16 0.33 7.72 0.15
C LEU A 16 1.81 7.44 -0.08
N LYS A 17 2.62 7.93 0.87
CA LYS A 17 4.02 7.52 0.99
C LYS A 17 4.08 6.11 1.56
N VAL A 18 4.86 5.24 0.93
CA VAL A 18 5.02 3.85 1.33
C VAL A 18 6.50 3.48 1.39
N ARG A 19 6.85 2.64 2.37
CA ARG A 19 8.16 1.97 2.48
C ARG A 19 7.96 0.45 2.53
N ILE A 20 8.75 -0.29 1.77
CA ILE A 20 8.75 -1.75 1.80
C ILE A 20 9.63 -2.21 2.96
N VAL A 21 9.02 -2.77 3.99
CA VAL A 21 9.72 -3.22 5.22
C VAL A 21 10.30 -4.61 5.04
N SER A 22 9.58 -5.47 4.33
CA SER A 22 9.99 -6.84 3.99
C SER A 22 9.41 -7.22 2.64
N HIS A 23 10.12 -8.03 1.86
CA HIS A 23 9.60 -8.67 0.66
C HIS A 23 10.38 -9.95 0.37
N SER A 24 9.76 -10.94 -0.28
CA SER A 24 10.46 -12.12 -0.82
C SER A 24 11.51 -11.81 -1.90
N ASP A 25 11.51 -10.60 -2.46
CA ASP A 25 12.54 -10.08 -3.35
C ASP A 25 13.36 -9.09 -2.52
N PRO A 26 14.57 -9.47 -2.06
CA PRO A 26 15.39 -8.62 -1.20
C PRO A 26 15.75 -7.27 -1.83
N THR A 27 15.72 -7.15 -3.16
CA THR A 27 16.03 -5.89 -3.86
C THR A 27 14.94 -4.83 -3.70
N LEU A 28 13.79 -5.21 -3.16
CA LEU A 28 12.67 -4.31 -2.87
C LEU A 28 12.72 -3.77 -1.45
N VAL A 29 13.41 -4.44 -0.52
CA VAL A 29 13.44 -4.05 0.89
C VAL A 29 14.11 -2.69 1.04
N GLY A 30 13.45 -1.78 1.77
CA GLY A 30 13.91 -0.41 1.97
C GLY A 30 13.51 0.56 0.86
N LEU A 31 12.93 0.09 -0.25
CA LEU A 31 12.37 0.98 -1.28
C LEU A 31 11.27 1.83 -0.68
N GLU A 32 11.35 3.14 -0.92
CA GLU A 32 10.43 4.15 -0.41
C GLU A 32 10.02 5.10 -1.54
N GLY A 33 8.75 5.51 -1.53
CA GLY A 33 8.24 6.45 -2.53
C GLY A 33 6.75 6.73 -2.36
N ILE A 34 6.16 7.34 -3.39
CA ILE A 34 4.72 7.64 -3.44
C ILE A 34 4.02 6.63 -4.32
N ILE A 35 2.88 6.10 -3.87
CA ILE A 35 2.05 5.22 -4.70
C ILE A 35 1.36 6.06 -5.77
N VAL A 36 1.57 5.74 -7.04
CA VAL A 36 1.00 6.49 -8.17
C VAL A 36 -0.02 5.69 -8.98
N ASP A 37 -0.08 4.38 -8.77
CA ASP A 37 -1.06 3.49 -9.40
C ASP A 37 -1.22 2.21 -8.56
N GLU A 38 -2.41 1.60 -8.60
CA GLU A 38 -2.77 0.37 -7.90
C GLU A 38 -3.55 -0.55 -8.84
N THR A 39 -3.13 -1.81 -8.91
CA THR A 39 -3.92 -2.86 -9.57
C THR A 39 -4.40 -3.88 -8.53
N ARG A 40 -5.11 -4.92 -8.99
CA ARG A 40 -5.54 -6.03 -8.13
C ARG A 40 -4.40 -6.59 -7.26
N SER A 41 -3.20 -6.73 -7.84
CA SER A 41 -2.09 -7.46 -7.22
C SER A 41 -0.81 -6.64 -7.08
N THR A 42 -0.74 -5.42 -7.63
CA THR A 42 0.49 -4.62 -7.64
C THR A 42 0.26 -3.19 -7.17
N LEU A 43 1.32 -2.58 -6.65
CA LEU A 43 1.47 -1.14 -6.47
C LEU A 43 2.53 -0.61 -7.44
N LEU A 44 2.31 0.56 -8.03
CA LEU A 44 3.35 1.33 -8.72
C LEU A 44 3.83 2.43 -7.77
N ILE A 45 5.12 2.39 -7.45
CA ILE A 45 5.75 3.31 -6.50
C ILE A 45 6.71 4.21 -7.28
N ASP A 46 6.55 5.52 -7.14
CA ASP A 46 7.47 6.52 -7.65
C ASP A 46 8.53 6.86 -6.59
N CYS A 47 9.77 6.46 -6.87
CA CYS A 47 10.94 6.64 -6.03
C CYS A 47 11.80 7.80 -6.55
N GLY A 48 11.26 9.02 -6.52
CA GLY A 48 11.98 10.21 -6.97
C GLY A 48 12.25 10.24 -8.48
N GLY A 49 11.25 9.88 -9.29
CA GLY A 49 11.30 9.88 -10.76
C GLY A 49 11.56 8.51 -11.36
N ARG A 50 11.94 7.51 -10.55
CA ARG A 50 12.03 6.10 -10.97
C ARG A 50 10.84 5.33 -10.46
N ARG A 51 10.02 4.82 -11.38
CA ARG A 51 8.84 4.04 -11.04
C ARG A 51 9.16 2.55 -10.95
N LYS A 52 8.81 1.90 -9.84
CA LYS A 52 8.92 0.45 -9.66
C LYS A 52 7.55 -0.15 -9.39
N ARG A 53 7.22 -1.22 -10.12
CA ARG A 53 5.99 -1.99 -9.90
C ARG A 53 6.31 -3.17 -9.00
N VAL A 54 5.52 -3.30 -7.94
CA VAL A 54 5.78 -4.21 -6.84
C VAL A 54 4.54 -5.05 -6.59
N LEU A 55 4.72 -6.36 -6.42
CA LEU A 55 3.63 -7.24 -6.02
C LEU A 55 3.22 -6.91 -4.58
N LYS A 56 1.92 -6.91 -4.31
CA LYS A 56 1.40 -6.78 -2.94
C LYS A 56 1.76 -8.03 -2.15
N LEU A 57 1.52 -9.22 -2.72
CA LEU A 57 1.86 -10.46 -2.04
C LEU A 57 3.34 -10.55 -1.69
N TYR A 58 3.62 -11.26 -0.60
CA TYR A 58 4.97 -11.51 -0.09
C TYR A 58 5.69 -10.29 0.46
N GLY A 59 5.00 -9.15 0.61
CA GLY A 59 5.57 -7.93 1.16
C GLY A 59 4.86 -7.44 2.42
N ILE A 60 5.61 -6.72 3.26
CA ILE A 60 5.08 -5.90 4.36
C ILE A 60 5.33 -4.43 4.00
N PHE A 61 4.26 -3.64 3.99
CA PHE A 61 4.28 -2.25 3.52
C PHE A 61 3.94 -1.31 4.67
N GLU A 62 4.82 -0.36 4.96
CA GLU A 62 4.58 0.73 5.92
C GLU A 62 4.09 1.97 5.17
N PHE A 63 2.82 2.32 5.38
CA PHE A 63 2.18 3.49 4.80
C PHE A 63 2.25 4.66 5.78
N THR A 64 2.55 5.85 5.26
CA THR A 64 2.46 7.10 6.02
C THR A 64 1.15 7.81 5.70
N LEU A 65 0.31 7.99 6.71
CA LEU A 65 -0.97 8.68 6.60
C LEU A 65 -0.77 10.21 6.55
N PRO A 66 -1.76 10.99 6.05
CA PRO A 66 -1.66 12.45 6.00
C PRO A 66 -1.43 13.14 7.35
N ASN A 67 -1.77 12.49 8.47
CA ASN A 67 -1.50 12.99 9.82
C ASN A 67 -0.13 12.57 10.38
N GLY A 68 0.75 12.01 9.55
CA GLY A 68 2.08 11.54 9.93
C GLY A 68 2.12 10.18 10.63
N LYS A 69 0.97 9.57 10.96
CA LYS A 69 0.95 8.22 11.55
C LYS A 69 1.38 7.18 10.52
N ARG A 70 2.11 6.16 10.97
CA ARG A 70 2.56 5.04 10.15
C ARG A 70 1.75 3.78 10.45
N VAL A 71 1.44 3.01 9.41
CA VAL A 71 0.64 1.79 9.48
C VAL A 71 1.31 0.73 8.63
N SER A 72 1.67 -0.40 9.23
CA SER A 72 2.18 -1.54 8.49
C SER A 72 1.05 -2.51 8.17
N LEU A 73 0.98 -2.95 6.92
CA LEU A 73 0.05 -3.97 6.47
C LEU A 73 0.81 -5.09 5.76
N ASP A 74 0.37 -6.33 5.99
CA ASP A 74 0.75 -7.43 5.10
C ASP A 74 0.08 -7.19 3.75
N GLY A 75 0.82 -7.35 2.65
CA GLY A 75 0.28 -7.06 1.33
C GLY A 75 -0.89 -7.97 0.92
N SER A 76 -1.07 -9.12 1.58
CA SER A 76 -2.28 -9.94 1.46
C SER A 76 -3.55 -9.24 1.97
N GLU A 77 -3.44 -8.32 2.94
CA GLU A 77 -4.58 -7.56 3.46
C GLU A 77 -5.12 -6.52 2.47
N ILE A 78 -4.27 -6.07 1.56
CA ILE A 78 -4.58 -5.08 0.51
C ILE A 78 -4.71 -5.71 -0.88
N LEU A 79 -4.83 -7.03 -0.97
CA LEU A 79 -5.18 -7.70 -2.22
C LEU A 79 -6.59 -7.31 -2.69
N GLY A 80 -6.74 -7.19 -4.01
CA GLY A 80 -7.95 -6.70 -4.65
C GLY A 80 -7.75 -5.33 -5.28
N ARG A 81 -8.65 -4.97 -6.20
CA ARG A 81 -8.68 -3.61 -6.75
C ARG A 81 -9.22 -2.62 -5.71
N PRO A 82 -8.88 -1.33 -5.76
CA PRO A 82 -9.37 -0.33 -4.80
C PRO A 82 -10.89 -0.39 -4.60
N GLU A 83 -11.64 -0.46 -5.69
CA GLU A 83 -13.11 -0.50 -5.69
C GLU A 83 -13.69 -1.78 -5.07
N ASP A 84 -12.97 -2.90 -5.14
CA ASP A 84 -13.39 -4.15 -4.51
C ASP A 84 -13.07 -4.16 -3.02
N ARG A 85 -11.94 -3.57 -2.61
CA ARG A 85 -11.58 -3.40 -1.20
C ARG A 85 -12.57 -2.48 -0.48
N LEU A 86 -13.04 -1.43 -1.14
CA LEU A 86 -14.02 -0.49 -0.56
C LEU A 86 -15.36 -1.15 -0.24
N LYS A 87 -15.79 -2.16 -1.02
CA LYS A 87 -17.06 -2.87 -0.77
C LYS A 87 -17.04 -3.67 0.55
N ARG A 88 -15.87 -4.11 1.01
CA ARG A 88 -15.67 -4.88 2.26
C ARG A 88 -15.87 -4.03 3.52
N VAL A 89 -15.98 -2.71 3.38
CA VAL A 89 -16.32 -1.81 4.50
C VAL A 89 -17.73 -2.07 5.01
N LYS A 90 -18.63 -2.65 4.20
CA LYS A 90 -20.00 -3.00 4.61
C LYS A 90 -20.06 -4.13 5.65
N ASP A 91 -18.94 -4.82 5.87
CA ASP A 91 -18.82 -5.91 6.84
C ASP A 91 -18.22 -5.46 8.18
N LEU A 92 -18.10 -4.14 8.41
CA LEU A 92 -17.67 -3.49 9.67
C LEU A 92 -18.83 -2.75 10.33
#